data_AF-A0A5F2BKB0-F1
#
_entry.id   AF-A0A5F2BKB0-F1
#
_cell.length_a   1.000
_cell.length_b   1.000
_cell.length_c   1.000
_cell.angle_alpha   90.00
_cell.angle_beta   90.00
_cell.angle_gamma   90.00
#
_symmetry.space_group_name_H-M   'P 1'
#
loop_
_entity.id
_entity.type
_entity.pdbx_description
1 polymer ?
#
loop_
_entity_poly.entity_id
_entity_poly.type
_entity_poly.pdbx_seq_one_letter_code
_entity_poly.pdbx_strand_id
1 'polypeptide(L)'
;MKTIFERFTWVENYFGHTTEQVANNIGCKRTRYYSYKTGEEMPDHRWDKFEKKYKIRREWILTGKGPKEIDSKNPDELLMQLSERAKPLTKLNAFGVNDLFSEIPDDLSEEEIQLFRDLCEFYVQKVKKSRL
;
A
#
# COMPACT_ATOMS: atom_id res chain seq x y z
N MET A 1 -21.06 12.99 -18.75
CA MET A 1 -20.16 11.96 -18.20
C MET A 1 -18.75 12.48 -18.39
N LYS A 2 -17.93 12.61 -17.32
CA LYS A 2 -16.57 13.16 -17.51
C LYS A 2 -15.72 12.18 -18.33
N THR A 3 -14.87 12.64 -19.22
CA THR A 3 -13.95 11.77 -19.99
C THR A 3 -12.76 11.33 -19.12
N ILE A 4 -12.00 10.31 -19.56
CA ILE A 4 -10.73 9.93 -18.91
C ILE A 4 -9.81 11.15 -18.81
N PHE A 5 -9.74 11.94 -19.88
CA PHE A 5 -8.96 13.17 -19.96
C PHE A 5 -9.35 14.17 -18.86
N GLU A 6 -10.66 14.40 -18.68
CA GLU A 6 -11.17 15.31 -17.65
C GLU A 6 -10.91 14.79 -16.23
N ARG A 7 -10.89 13.47 -16.03
CA ARG A 7 -10.58 12.88 -14.72
C ARG A 7 -9.10 13.00 -14.37
N PHE A 8 -8.19 12.76 -15.31
CA PHE A 8 -6.77 13.04 -15.09
C PHE A 8 -6.50 14.54 -14.89
N THR A 9 -7.16 15.39 -15.67
CA THR A 9 -7.07 16.85 -15.50
C THR A 9 -7.62 17.30 -14.16
N TRP A 10 -8.68 16.65 -13.66
CA TRP A 10 -9.17 16.87 -12.32
C TRP A 10 -8.11 16.53 -11.25
N VAL A 11 -7.39 15.41 -11.41
CA VAL A 11 -6.31 15.03 -10.48
C VAL A 11 -5.17 16.05 -10.49
N GLU A 12 -4.74 16.49 -11.68
CA GLU A 12 -3.73 17.55 -11.83
C GLU A 12 -4.13 18.81 -11.05
N ASN A 13 -5.36 19.30 -11.25
CA ASN A 13 -5.84 20.50 -10.60
C ASN A 13 -6.03 20.32 -9.09
N TYR A 14 -6.57 19.18 -8.64
CA TYR A 14 -6.82 18.91 -7.23
C TYR A 14 -5.55 18.84 -6.39
N PHE A 15 -4.48 18.27 -6.95
CA PHE A 15 -3.18 18.19 -6.27
C PHE A 15 -2.25 19.36 -6.62
N GLY A 16 -2.72 20.36 -7.38
CA GLY A 16 -1.90 21.51 -7.80
C GLY A 16 -0.66 21.11 -8.61
N HIS A 17 -0.72 19.99 -9.34
CA HIS A 17 0.40 19.46 -10.11
C HIS A 17 0.22 19.70 -11.60
N THR A 18 1.31 20.05 -12.27
CA THR A 18 1.37 20.08 -13.73
C THR A 18 1.36 18.66 -14.29
N THR A 19 0.97 18.54 -15.56
CA THR A 19 1.02 17.28 -16.33
C THR A 19 2.40 16.61 -16.27
N GLU A 20 3.48 17.40 -16.24
CA GLU A 20 4.85 16.89 -16.13
C GLU A 20 5.18 16.37 -14.73
N GLN A 21 4.74 17.07 -13.69
CA GLN A 21 4.91 16.60 -12.31
C GLN A 21 4.17 15.29 -12.07
N VAL A 22 2.95 15.13 -12.59
CA VAL A 22 2.21 13.86 -12.49
C VAL A 22 2.92 12.75 -13.25
N ALA A 23 3.39 13.01 -14.47
CA ALA A 23 4.15 12.04 -15.26
C ALA A 23 5.40 11.54 -14.51
N ASN A 24 6.16 12.45 -13.90
CA ASN A 24 7.35 12.13 -13.12
C ASN A 24 7.02 11.30 -11.87
N ASN A 25 5.94 11.65 -11.16
CA ASN A 25 5.49 10.92 -9.97
C ASN A 25 5.10 9.46 -10.26
N ILE A 26 4.61 9.16 -11.46
CA ILE A 26 4.27 7.80 -11.89
C ILE A 26 5.38 7.13 -12.73
N GLY A 27 6.54 7.79 -12.88
CA GLY A 27 7.71 7.25 -13.57
C GLY A 27 7.55 7.13 -15.08
N CYS A 28 7.04 8.17 -15.75
CA CYS A 28 6.99 8.25 -17.20
C CYS A 28 7.24 9.67 -17.73
N LYS A 29 7.46 9.79 -19.04
CA LYS A 29 7.60 11.10 -19.71
C LYS A 29 6.24 11.78 -19.84
N ARG A 30 6.24 13.12 -19.88
CA ARG A 30 5.03 13.95 -20.11
C ARG A 30 4.21 13.50 -21.32
N THR A 31 4.85 13.21 -22.44
CA THR A 31 4.18 12.75 -23.67
C THR A 31 3.46 11.43 -23.45
N ARG A 32 4.09 10.49 -22.74
CA ARG A 32 3.51 9.19 -22.41
C ARG A 32 2.31 9.33 -21.47
N TYR A 33 2.41 10.21 -20.47
CA TYR A 33 1.29 10.51 -19.60
C TYR A 33 0.11 11.15 -20.36
N TYR A 34 0.40 12.04 -21.32
CA TYR A 34 -0.63 12.60 -22.19
C TYR A 34 -1.36 11.52 -23.00
N SER A 35 -0.65 10.53 -23.54
CA SER A 35 -1.30 9.40 -24.23
C SER A 35 -2.27 8.62 -23.33
N TYR A 36 -1.93 8.45 -22.04
CA TYR A 36 -2.86 7.85 -21.08
C TYR A 36 -4.10 8.72 -20.85
N LYS A 37 -3.94 10.05 -20.79
CA LYS A 37 -5.09 10.97 -20.69
C LYS A 37 -6.04 10.85 -21.88
N THR A 38 -5.52 10.53 -23.06
CA THR A 38 -6.30 10.36 -24.28
C THR A 38 -6.84 8.94 -24.47
N GLY A 39 -6.57 8.01 -23.55
CA GLY A 39 -7.15 6.67 -23.55
C GLY A 39 -6.19 5.52 -23.88
N GLU A 40 -4.88 5.78 -24.04
CA GLU A 40 -3.91 4.69 -24.10
C GLU A 40 -3.87 3.95 -22.75
N GLU A 41 -3.74 2.63 -22.78
CA GLU A 41 -3.66 1.82 -21.57
C GLU A 41 -2.38 2.10 -20.79
N MET A 42 -2.54 2.39 -19.50
CA MET A 42 -1.44 2.55 -18.56
C MET A 42 -1.11 1.20 -17.92
N PRO A 43 0.17 0.76 -17.92
CA PRO A 43 0.57 -0.48 -17.26
C PRO A 43 0.33 -0.48 -15.74
N ASP A 44 0.05 -1.65 -15.16
CA ASP A 44 -0.29 -1.82 -13.74
C ASP A 44 0.73 -1.21 -12.79
N HIS A 45 2.03 -1.42 -13.00
CA HIS A 45 3.07 -0.83 -12.14
C HIS A 45 3.04 0.71 -12.07
N ARG A 46 2.44 1.40 -13.05
CA ARG A 46 2.22 2.85 -13.01
C ARG A 46 0.90 3.20 -12.33
N TRP A 47 -0.13 2.38 -12.49
CA TRP A 47 -1.35 2.49 -11.69
C TRP A 47 -1.05 2.35 -10.20
N ASP A 48 -0.26 1.37 -9.79
CA ASP A 48 0.12 1.18 -8.39
C ASP A 48 0.81 2.43 -7.81
N LYS A 49 1.69 3.06 -8.58
CA LYS A 49 2.34 4.33 -8.19
C LYS A 49 1.34 5.48 -8.12
N PHE A 50 0.42 5.56 -9.10
CA PHE A 50 -0.62 6.58 -9.16
C PHE A 50 -1.55 6.48 -7.94
N GLU A 51 -2.11 5.30 -7.69
CA GLU A 51 -3.00 5.02 -6.57
C GLU A 51 -2.29 5.27 -5.23
N LYS A 52 -1.04 4.84 -5.07
CA LYS A 52 -0.25 5.07 -3.86
C LYS A 52 -0.01 6.56 -3.60
N LYS A 53 0.32 7.33 -4.65
CA LYS A 53 0.68 8.76 -4.56
C LYS A 53 -0.53 9.66 -4.37
N TYR A 54 -1.60 9.41 -5.13
CA TYR A 54 -2.75 10.31 -5.22
C TYR A 54 -3.95 9.80 -4.43
N LYS A 55 -3.94 8.56 -3.96
CA LYS A 55 -5.08 7.95 -3.24
C LYS A 55 -6.38 8.06 -4.05
N ILE A 56 -6.29 7.95 -5.37
CA ILE A 56 -7.44 7.93 -6.29
C ILE A 56 -7.49 6.55 -6.94
N ARG A 57 -8.67 5.92 -6.97
CA ARG A 57 -8.85 4.59 -7.57
C ARG A 57 -8.70 4.63 -9.08
N ARG A 58 -7.94 3.68 -9.64
CA ARG A 58 -7.81 3.46 -11.09
C ARG A 58 -9.17 3.24 -11.74
N GLU A 59 -10.07 2.52 -11.07
CA GLU A 59 -11.43 2.24 -11.55
C GLU A 59 -12.20 3.54 -11.80
N TRP A 60 -12.14 4.49 -10.86
CA TRP A 60 -12.79 5.79 -11.05
C TRP A 60 -12.18 6.58 -12.21
N ILE A 61 -10.85 6.54 -12.40
CA ILE A 61 -10.21 7.20 -13.54
C ILE A 61 -10.61 6.54 -14.87
N LEU A 62 -10.72 5.21 -14.93
CA LEU A 62 -11.03 4.49 -16.16
C LEU A 62 -12.51 4.60 -16.52
N THR A 63 -13.41 4.34 -15.58
CA THR A 63 -14.84 4.18 -15.85
C THR A 63 -15.70 5.35 -15.36
N GLY A 64 -15.16 6.19 -14.47
CA GLY A 64 -15.93 7.24 -13.80
C GLY A 64 -16.95 6.72 -12.79
N LYS A 65 -16.93 5.41 -12.49
CA LYS A 65 -17.84 4.74 -11.56
C LYS A 65 -17.14 4.44 -10.24
N GLY A 66 -17.96 4.16 -9.22
CA GLY A 66 -17.48 3.76 -7.90
C GLY A 66 -16.86 4.89 -7.08
N PRO A 67 -16.32 4.55 -5.90
CA PRO A 67 -15.64 5.50 -5.03
C PRO A 67 -14.41 6.07 -5.71
N LYS A 68 -14.24 7.37 -5.59
CA LYS A 68 -13.12 8.08 -6.20
C LYS A 68 -11.82 7.92 -5.41
N GLU A 69 -11.91 8.08 -4.10
CA GLU A 69 -10.75 8.08 -3.23
C GLU A 69 -10.52 6.67 -2.67
N ILE A 70 -9.24 6.35 -2.49
CA ILE A 70 -8.78 5.22 -1.70
C ILE A 70 -8.83 5.71 -0.25
N ASP A 71 -10.03 5.70 0.31
CA ASP A 71 -10.26 6.19 1.64
C ASP A 71 -9.75 5.16 2.66
N SER A 72 -8.68 5.50 3.37
CA SER A 72 -8.18 4.71 4.51
C SER A 72 -9.17 4.64 5.69
N LYS A 73 -10.34 5.29 5.57
CA LYS A 73 -11.48 5.15 6.48
C LYS A 73 -12.55 4.17 6.00
N ASN A 74 -12.38 3.55 4.82
CA ASN A 74 -13.30 2.51 4.37
C ASN A 74 -13.12 1.25 5.25
N PRO A 75 -14.15 0.83 6.02
CA PRO A 75 -14.04 -0.30 6.94
C PRO A 75 -13.54 -1.58 6.27
N ASP A 76 -13.91 -1.83 5.02
CA ASP A 76 -13.52 -3.07 4.31
C ASP A 76 -12.04 -3.09 3.93
N GLU A 77 -11.46 -1.96 3.53
CA GLU A 77 -10.02 -1.85 3.27
C GLU A 77 -9.22 -1.85 4.57
N LEU A 78 -9.76 -1.25 5.64
CA LEU A 78 -9.18 -1.31 6.96
C LEU A 78 -9.21 -2.75 7.51
N LEU A 79 -10.32 -3.47 7.33
CA LEU A 79 -10.49 -4.88 7.69
C LEU A 79 -9.58 -5.79 6.87
N MET A 80 -9.36 -5.50 5.59
CA MET A 80 -8.42 -6.26 4.77
C MET A 80 -6.97 -6.05 5.22
N GLN A 81 -6.57 -4.80 5.50
CA GLN A 81 -5.25 -4.49 6.06
C GLN A 81 -5.07 -5.07 7.48
N LEU A 82 -6.11 -5.01 8.31
CA LEU A 82 -6.13 -5.62 9.64
C LEU A 82 -6.07 -7.14 9.54
N SER A 83 -6.77 -7.76 8.59
CA SER A 83 -6.76 -9.21 8.35
C SER A 83 -5.36 -9.69 7.96
N GLU A 84 -4.67 -8.98 7.06
CA GLU A 84 -3.30 -9.30 6.70
C GLU A 84 -2.33 -9.12 7.88
N ARG A 85 -2.52 -8.07 8.70
CA ARG A 85 -1.75 -7.85 9.94
C ARG A 85 -2.15 -8.78 11.09
N ALA A 86 -3.33 -9.41 11.03
CA ALA A 86 -3.82 -10.35 12.04
C ALA A 86 -3.40 -11.80 11.78
N LYS A 87 -2.93 -12.14 10.56
CA LYS A 87 -2.34 -13.47 10.27
C LYS A 87 -1.14 -13.79 11.18
N PRO A 88 -0.23 -12.86 11.48
CA PRO A 88 0.78 -13.04 12.54
C PRO A 88 0.16 -13.22 13.94
N LEU A 89 -0.83 -12.39 14.31
CA LEU A 89 -1.45 -12.42 15.64
C LEU A 89 -2.18 -13.75 15.93
N THR A 90 -2.86 -14.31 14.92
CA THR A 90 -3.49 -15.64 15.02
C THR A 90 -2.46 -16.76 15.20
N LYS A 91 -1.27 -16.65 14.61
CA LYS A 91 -0.16 -17.59 14.85
C LYS A 91 0.43 -17.44 16.25
N LEU A 92 0.63 -16.22 16.73
CA LEU A 92 1.10 -15.96 18.10
C LEU A 92 0.12 -16.55 19.13
N ASN A 93 -1.19 -16.39 18.89
CA ASN A 93 -2.22 -17.02 19.72
C ASN A 93 -2.17 -18.55 19.63
N ALA A 94 -2.05 -19.12 18.44
CA ALA A 94 -1.95 -20.57 18.24
C ALA A 94 -0.68 -21.18 18.86
N PHE A 95 0.40 -20.40 19.00
CA PHE A 95 1.63 -20.81 19.66
C PHE A 95 1.61 -20.62 21.17
N GLY A 96 0.53 -20.03 21.73
CA GLY A 96 0.40 -19.80 23.16
C GLY A 96 1.39 -18.80 23.73
N VAL A 97 1.92 -17.89 22.89
CA VAL A 97 2.94 -16.90 23.30
C VAL A 97 2.37 -15.53 23.60
N ASN A 98 1.05 -15.33 23.45
CA ASN A 98 0.40 -14.04 23.68
C ASN A 98 0.64 -13.49 25.09
N ASP A 99 0.62 -14.35 26.11
CA ASP A 99 0.86 -13.93 27.49
C ASP A 99 2.29 -13.43 27.67
N LEU A 100 3.28 -14.09 27.04
CA LEU A 100 4.69 -13.66 27.05
C LEU A 100 4.88 -12.31 26.36
N PHE A 101 4.18 -12.06 25.25
CA PHE A 101 4.23 -10.75 24.58
C PHE A 101 3.58 -9.65 25.42
N SER A 102 2.58 -9.98 26.23
CA SER A 102 1.90 -9.00 27.11
C SER A 102 2.76 -8.58 28.29
N GLU A 103 3.78 -9.36 28.64
CA GLU A 103 4.78 -9.03 29.66
C GLU A 103 5.93 -8.18 29.12
N ILE A 104 6.03 -7.99 27.80
CA ILE A 104 7.06 -7.15 27.19
C ILE A 104 6.69 -5.68 27.45
N PRO A 105 7.59 -4.87 28.06
CA PRO A 105 7.33 -3.46 28.27
C PRO A 105 7.23 -2.69 26.95
N ASP A 106 6.40 -1.65 26.92
CA ASP A 106 6.21 -0.82 25.71
C ASP A 106 7.41 0.11 25.43
N ASP A 107 8.26 0.34 26.43
CA ASP A 107 9.37 1.29 26.43
C ASP A 107 10.76 0.64 26.32
N LEU A 108 10.87 -0.41 25.50
CA LEU A 108 12.15 -1.07 25.22
C LEU A 108 13.18 -0.11 24.60
N SER A 109 14.44 -0.27 25.01
CA SER A 109 15.58 0.36 24.35
C SER A 109 15.87 -0.26 22.97
N GLU A 110 16.62 0.46 22.13
CA GLU A 110 17.01 -0.05 20.80
C GLU A 110 17.79 -1.37 20.87
N GLU A 111 18.63 -1.54 21.90
CA GLU A 111 19.42 -2.76 22.12
C GLU A 111 18.52 -3.96 22.45
N GLU A 112 17.51 -3.76 23.29
CA GLU A 112 16.54 -4.82 23.65
C GLU A 112 15.63 -5.18 22.47
N ILE A 113 15.22 -4.20 21.67
CA ILE A 113 14.48 -4.44 20.42
C ILE A 113 15.33 -5.26 19.45
N GLN A 114 16.63 -4.94 19.32
CA GLN A 114 17.53 -5.67 18.44
C GLN A 114 17.73 -7.11 18.90
N LEU A 115 17.93 -7.33 20.21
CA LEU A 115 18.03 -8.67 20.80
C LEU A 115 16.79 -9.51 20.50
N PHE A 116 15.60 -8.92 20.63
CA PHE A 116 14.34 -9.60 20.32
C PHE A 116 14.22 -9.98 18.83
N ARG A 117 14.67 -9.10 17.93
CA ARG A 117 14.72 -9.39 16.49
C ARG A 117 15.66 -10.55 16.18
N ASP A 118 16.87 -10.53 16.75
CA ASP A 118 17.88 -11.57 16.54
C ASP A 118 17.36 -12.94 17.00
N LEU A 119 16.65 -12.99 18.14
CA LEU A 119 16.01 -14.21 18.64
C LEU A 119 14.94 -14.74 17.66
N CYS A 120 14.08 -13.85 17.14
CA CYS A 120 13.07 -14.21 16.16
C CYS A 120 13.69 -14.73 14.86
N GLU A 121 14.73 -14.06 14.36
CA GLU A 121 15.46 -14.46 13.16
C GLU A 121 16.13 -15.82 13.33
N PHE A 122 16.79 -16.05 14.47
CA PHE A 122 17.40 -17.34 14.80
C PHE A 122 16.37 -18.48 14.76
N TYR A 123 15.21 -18.29 15.39
CA TYR A 123 14.15 -19.30 15.38
C TYR A 123 13.66 -19.58 13.95
N VAL A 124 13.40 -18.54 13.16
CA VAL A 124 12.96 -18.69 11.76
C VAL A 124 14.00 -19.45 10.93
N GLN A 125 15.29 -19.14 11.08
CA GLN A 125 16.36 -19.85 10.39
C GLN A 125 16.44 -21.32 10.79
N LYS A 126 16.30 -21.63 12.09
CA LYS A 126 16.29 -23.00 12.60
C LYS A 126 15.13 -23.83 12.05
N VAL A 127 13.92 -23.26 12.02
CA VAL A 127 12.74 -23.94 11.45
C VAL A 127 12.89 -24.18 9.95
N LYS A 128 13.44 -23.21 9.20
CA LYS A 128 13.71 -23.37 7.76
C LYS A 128 14.73 -24.48 7.48
N LYS A 129 15.83 -24.54 8.24
CA LYS A 129 16.86 -25.58 8.10
C LYS A 129 16.37 -26.98 8.46
N SER A 130 15.43 -27.11 9.40
CA SER A 130 14.89 -28.41 9.83
C SER A 130 13.84 -29.00 8.88
N ARG A 131 13.47 -28.27 7.82
CA ARG A 131 12.43 -28.65 6.85
C ARG A 131 12.98 -28.82 5.41
N LEU A 132 14.30 -28.74 5.26
CA LEU A 132 15.07 -29.08 4.06
C LEU A 132 15.70 -30.46 4.28
#